data_AF-A0A1C5XWC8-F1
#
_entry.id   AF-A0A1C5XWC8-F1
#
_cell.length_a   1.000
_cell.length_b   1.000
_cell.length_c   1.000
_cell.angle_alpha   90.00
_cell.angle_beta   90.00
_cell.angle_gamma   90.00
#
_symmetry.space_group_name_H-M   'P 1'
#
loop_
_entity.id
_entity.type
_entity.pdbx_description
1 polymer ?
#
loop_
_entity_poly.entity_id
_entity_poly.type
_entity_poly.pdbx_seq_one_letter_code
_entity_poly.pdbx_strand_id
1 'polypeptide(L)'
;MKVEFSESDILGAQLLVTASEFKKALKNDMEFDSLAHATTAFAKLFDIDYEIDNEEYSSVIHFLGKDGLVIFMIGEARHPDRRWVEILIVENNQLSKICWTDDDGYHLKKPYKQGKFDPKAIDRIRKRHEEEQKHE
;
A
#
# COMPACT_ATOMS: atom_id res chain seq x y z
N MET A 1 -6.19 8.50 -15.88
CA MET A 1 -6.22 9.10 -14.52
C MET A 1 -5.51 10.44 -14.54
N LYS A 2 -6.01 11.46 -13.86
CA LYS A 2 -5.23 12.70 -13.68
C LYS A 2 -4.27 12.54 -12.50
N VAL A 3 -3.01 12.92 -12.71
CA VAL A 3 -1.95 12.96 -11.69
C VAL A 3 -1.22 14.30 -11.75
N GLU A 4 -0.55 14.69 -10.67
CA GLU A 4 0.23 15.93 -10.59
C GLU A 4 1.63 15.63 -10.05
N PHE A 5 2.66 16.23 -10.66
CA PHE A 5 4.04 16.14 -10.18
C PHE A 5 4.37 17.43 -9.42
N SER A 6 4.98 17.29 -8.24
CA SER A 6 5.38 18.43 -7.41
C SER A 6 6.66 18.13 -6.64
N GLU A 7 7.27 19.17 -6.09
CA GLU A 7 8.40 19.05 -5.17
C GLU A 7 8.10 19.86 -3.91
N SER A 8 8.51 19.35 -2.75
CA SER A 8 8.43 20.08 -1.47
C SER A 8 9.72 19.94 -0.70
N ASP A 9 10.00 20.93 0.16
CA ASP A 9 11.20 20.93 1.01
C ASP A 9 11.23 19.75 2.01
N ILE A 10 10.06 19.19 2.37
CA ILE A 10 9.94 18.17 3.41
C ILE A 10 9.93 16.75 2.81
N LEU A 11 9.16 16.53 1.75
CA LEU A 11 8.96 15.21 1.14
C LEU A 11 9.73 15.03 -0.17
N GLY A 12 10.43 16.06 -0.66
CA GLY A 12 11.11 16.03 -1.94
C GLY A 12 10.14 15.91 -3.11
N ALA A 13 10.58 15.21 -4.17
CA ALA A 13 9.77 14.93 -5.35
C ALA A 13 8.60 14.01 -5.04
N GLN A 14 7.43 14.36 -5.57
CA GLN A 14 6.17 13.70 -5.31
C GLN A 14 5.33 13.55 -6.57
N LEU A 15 4.63 12.42 -6.65
CA LEU A 15 3.50 12.21 -7.55
C LEU A 15 2.22 12.20 -6.71
N LEU A 16 1.30 13.10 -7.05
CA LEU A 16 0.08 13.36 -6.32
C LEU A 16 -1.14 12.90 -7.12
N VAL A 17 -2.09 12.25 -6.43
CA VAL A 17 -3.35 11.80 -7.01
C VAL A 17 -4.48 12.06 -6.03
N THR A 18 -5.51 12.83 -6.44
CA THR A 18 -6.67 13.08 -5.56
C THR A 18 -7.46 11.79 -5.34
N ALA A 19 -8.17 11.69 -4.22
CA ALA A 19 -8.97 10.50 -3.91
C ALA A 19 -10.03 10.20 -4.98
N SER A 20 -10.63 11.23 -5.56
CA SER A 20 -11.62 11.08 -6.63
C SER A 20 -11.02 10.49 -7.92
N GLU A 21 -9.80 10.88 -8.28
CA GLU A 21 -9.07 10.31 -9.42
C GLU A 21 -8.61 8.89 -9.12
N PHE A 22 -7.98 8.66 -7.96
CA PHE A 22 -7.44 7.37 -7.55
C PHE A 22 -8.52 6.27 -7.50
N LYS A 23 -9.72 6.62 -7.06
CA LYS A 23 -10.87 5.70 -6.96
C LYS A 23 -11.50 5.35 -8.31
N LYS A 24 -11.16 6.02 -9.42
CA LYS A 24 -11.65 5.65 -10.76
C LYS A 24 -11.20 4.24 -11.17
N ALA A 25 -10.00 3.85 -10.73
CA ALA A 25 -9.44 2.53 -11.01
C ALA A 25 -10.23 1.37 -10.36
N LEU A 26 -11.13 1.61 -9.40
CA LEU A 26 -11.99 0.57 -8.82
C LEU A 26 -12.92 -0.12 -9.83
N LYS A 27 -13.22 0.55 -10.94
CA LYS A 27 -14.22 0.10 -11.91
C LYS A 27 -13.70 0.13 -13.35
N ASN A 28 -12.41 0.45 -13.54
CA ASN A 28 -11.85 0.69 -14.85
C ASN A 28 -10.37 0.30 -14.86
N ASP A 29 -10.08 -0.84 -15.48
CA ASP A 29 -8.72 -1.38 -15.57
C ASP A 29 -7.77 -0.42 -16.31
N MET A 30 -8.26 0.33 -17.31
CA MET A 30 -7.43 1.33 -18.01
C MET A 30 -7.01 2.49 -17.09
N GLU A 31 -7.81 2.81 -16.08
CA GLU A 31 -7.44 3.82 -15.07
C GLU A 31 -6.36 3.25 -14.14
N PHE A 32 -6.43 1.96 -13.80
CA PHE A 32 -5.38 1.28 -13.05
C PHE A 32 -4.07 1.23 -13.85
N ASP A 33 -4.12 0.83 -15.13
CA ASP A 33 -2.94 0.80 -16.01
C ASP A 33 -2.31 2.18 -16.17
N SER A 34 -3.15 3.22 -16.27
CA SER A 34 -2.69 4.61 -16.29
C SER A 34 -1.95 5.01 -15.01
N LEU A 35 -2.44 4.58 -13.85
CA LEU A 35 -1.80 4.80 -12.56
C LEU A 35 -0.46 4.05 -12.47
N ALA A 36 -0.46 2.77 -12.85
CA ALA A 36 0.75 1.94 -12.92
C ALA A 36 1.84 2.61 -13.76
N HIS A 37 1.50 3.02 -14.99
CA HIS A 37 2.42 3.75 -15.86
C HIS A 37 2.92 5.07 -15.26
N ALA A 38 2.05 5.85 -14.60
CA ALA A 38 2.46 7.09 -13.94
C ALA A 38 3.45 6.82 -12.80
N THR A 39 3.20 5.80 -11.98
CA THR A 39 4.12 5.41 -10.90
C THR A 39 5.46 4.88 -11.41
N THR A 40 5.44 4.08 -12.48
CA THR A 40 6.66 3.59 -13.15
C THR A 40 7.48 4.74 -13.75
N ALA A 41 6.81 5.71 -14.38
CA ALA A 41 7.49 6.88 -14.93
C ALA A 41 8.11 7.74 -13.83
N PHE A 42 7.38 7.97 -12.73
CA PHE A 42 7.89 8.71 -11.57
C PHE A 42 9.11 8.02 -10.95
N ALA A 43 9.04 6.71 -10.69
CA ALA A 43 10.12 5.93 -10.09
C ALA A 43 11.38 5.89 -10.95
N LYS A 44 11.23 5.78 -12.28
CA LYS A 44 12.34 5.78 -13.23
C LYS A 44 13.16 7.07 -13.23
N LEU A 45 12.60 8.21 -12.81
CA LEU A 45 13.37 9.45 -12.64
C LEU A 45 14.48 9.32 -11.58
N PHE A 46 14.38 8.33 -10.70
CA PHE A 46 15.28 8.10 -9.58
C PHE A 46 16.01 6.75 -9.67
N ASP A 47 15.98 6.11 -10.85
CA ASP A 47 16.55 4.78 -11.11
C ASP A 47 15.96 3.67 -10.22
N ILE A 48 14.67 3.78 -9.87
CA ILE A 48 13.95 2.79 -9.07
C ILE A 48 13.08 1.92 -9.98
N ASP A 49 13.21 0.61 -9.86
CA ASP A 49 12.28 -0.35 -10.47
C ASP A 49 11.06 -0.51 -9.57
N TYR A 50 9.98 0.20 -9.90
CA TYR A 50 8.74 0.21 -9.14
C TYR A 50 7.55 0.43 -10.07
N GLU A 51 6.49 -0.30 -9.81
CA GLU A 51 5.16 -0.15 -10.39
C GLU A 51 4.16 -0.47 -9.28
N ILE A 52 3.15 0.36 -9.07
CA ILE A 52 2.14 0.07 -8.05
C ILE A 52 1.41 -1.24 -8.36
N ASP A 53 1.32 -2.12 -7.36
CA ASP A 53 0.60 -3.38 -7.51
C ASP A 53 -0.84 -3.32 -6.98
N ASN A 54 -1.57 -4.42 -7.20
CA ASN A 54 -2.97 -4.53 -6.76
C ASN A 54 -3.13 -4.55 -5.23
N GLU A 55 -2.15 -5.07 -4.48
CA GLU A 55 -2.21 -5.15 -3.02
C GLU A 55 -1.99 -3.77 -2.39
N GLU A 56 -1.00 -3.03 -2.90
CA GLU A 56 -0.73 -1.64 -2.57
C GLU A 56 -1.92 -0.75 -2.89
N TYR A 57 -2.46 -0.85 -4.12
CA TYR A 57 -3.66 -0.12 -4.52
C TYR A 57 -4.84 -0.42 -3.60
N SER A 58 -5.11 -1.71 -3.33
CA SER A 58 -6.20 -2.14 -2.45
C SER A 58 -6.04 -1.63 -1.02
N SER A 59 -4.80 -1.60 -0.51
CA SER A 59 -4.50 -1.02 0.79
C SER A 59 -4.79 0.48 0.82
N VAL A 60 -4.29 1.23 -0.17
CA VAL A 60 -4.55 2.67 -0.27
C VAL A 60 -6.06 2.92 -0.32
N ILE A 61 -6.79 2.22 -1.18
CA ILE A 61 -8.26 2.33 -1.27
C ILE A 61 -8.94 2.12 0.07
N HIS A 62 -8.49 1.15 0.86
CA HIS A 62 -9.11 0.86 2.15
C HIS A 62 -8.98 2.02 3.13
N PHE A 63 -7.81 2.65 3.18
CA PHE A 63 -7.53 3.74 4.13
C PHE A 63 -7.89 5.13 3.58
N LEU A 64 -8.06 5.25 2.26
CA LEU A 64 -8.38 6.50 1.59
C LEU A 64 -9.87 6.82 1.73
N GLY A 65 -10.21 7.84 2.50
CA GLY A 65 -11.57 8.36 2.56
C GLY A 65 -11.93 9.19 1.32
N LYS A 66 -12.91 10.08 1.46
CA LYS A 66 -13.62 10.64 0.29
C LYS A 66 -12.83 11.71 -0.45
N ASP A 67 -12.16 12.59 0.30
CA ASP A 67 -11.60 13.85 -0.20
C ASP A 67 -10.08 13.96 0.06
N GLY A 68 -9.42 12.82 0.31
CA GLY A 68 -7.98 12.76 0.57
C GLY A 68 -7.11 12.93 -0.68
N LEU A 69 -5.80 12.88 -0.43
CA LEU A 69 -4.74 12.90 -1.45
C LEU A 69 -3.84 11.69 -1.25
N VAL A 70 -3.52 10.98 -2.32
CA VAL A 70 -2.49 9.94 -2.35
C VAL A 70 -1.19 10.58 -2.84
N ILE A 71 -0.11 10.32 -2.11
CA ILE A 71 1.22 10.84 -2.42
C ILE A 71 2.16 9.66 -2.59
N PHE A 72 2.82 9.58 -3.75
CA PHE A 72 3.98 8.74 -3.94
C PHE A 72 5.22 9.62 -3.79
N MET A 73 6.18 9.18 -2.97
CA MET A 73 7.44 9.90 -2.76
C MET A 73 8.62 8.95 -2.74
N ILE A 74 9.83 9.50 -2.79
CA ILE A 74 11.06 8.71 -2.75
C ILE A 74 11.54 8.61 -1.30
N GLY A 75 11.58 7.40 -0.78
CA GLY A 75 12.33 7.08 0.45
C GLY A 75 13.78 6.76 0.11
N GLU A 76 14.70 7.12 1.01
CA GLU A 76 16.12 6.84 0.86
C GLU A 76 16.74 6.34 2.17
N ALA A 77 17.61 5.34 2.06
CA ALA A 77 18.53 4.92 3.11
C ALA A 77 19.93 5.41 2.76
N ARG A 78 20.64 5.94 3.77
CA ARG A 78 22.03 6.38 3.59
C ARG A 78 23.01 5.21 3.42
N HIS A 79 22.75 4.07 4.06
CA HIS A 79 23.65 2.91 4.02
C HIS A 79 22.89 1.58 4.13
N PRO A 80 22.99 0.67 3.15
CA PRO A 80 23.50 0.92 1.79
C PRO A 80 22.67 1.99 1.06
N ASP A 81 23.25 2.64 0.05
CA ASP A 81 22.52 3.58 -0.82
C ASP A 81 21.36 2.82 -1.48
N ARG A 82 20.15 3.02 -0.96
CA ARG A 82 18.93 2.38 -1.45
C ARG A 82 17.83 3.43 -1.50
N ARG A 83 17.09 3.41 -2.60
CA ARG A 83 15.87 4.21 -2.76
C ARG A 83 14.68 3.29 -3.00
N TRP A 84 13.51 3.75 -2.60
CA TRP A 84 12.23 3.07 -2.82
C TRP A 84 11.12 4.10 -2.98
N VAL A 85 9.96 3.66 -3.44
CA VAL A 85 8.76 4.48 -3.41
C VAL A 85 8.01 4.24 -2.10
N GLU A 86 7.59 5.30 -1.44
CA GLU A 86 6.63 5.25 -0.34
C GLU A 86 5.27 5.75 -0.82
N ILE A 87 4.21 5.17 -0.26
CA ILE A 87 2.83 5.61 -0.50
C ILE A 87 2.25 6.17 0.79
N LEU A 88 1.78 7.41 0.71
CA LEU A 88 1.16 8.14 1.79
C LEU A 88 -0.27 8.53 1.42
N ILE A 89 -1.10 8.73 2.42
CA ILE A 89 -2.40 9.39 2.29
C ILE A 89 -2.40 10.62 3.17
N VAL A 90 -2.89 11.74 2.63
CA VAL A 90 -3.26 12.92 3.40
C VAL A 90 -4.78 13.04 3.40
N GLU A 91 -5.37 12.97 4.59
CA GLU A 91 -6.81 13.18 4.76
C GLU A 91 -7.06 13.94 6.07
N ASN A 92 -7.97 14.93 6.04
CA ASN A 92 -8.25 15.79 7.20
C ASN A 92 -6.99 16.40 7.85
N ASN A 93 -6.03 16.85 7.02
CA ASN A 93 -4.71 17.35 7.42
C ASN A 93 -3.85 16.36 8.23
N GLN A 94 -4.15 15.07 8.16
CA GLN A 94 -3.32 14.01 8.73
C GLN A 94 -2.65 13.21 7.63
N LEU A 95 -1.33 13.08 7.73
CA LEU A 95 -0.51 12.28 6.84
C LEU A 95 -0.33 10.88 7.45
N SER A 96 -0.56 9.85 6.66
CA SER A 96 -0.45 8.44 7.06
C SER A 96 0.37 7.65 6.03
N LYS A 97 1.37 6.91 6.49
CA LYS A 97 2.09 5.92 5.66
C LYS A 97 1.22 4.69 5.42
N ILE A 98 1.13 4.28 4.16
CA ILE A 98 0.44 3.07 3.72
C ILE A 98 1.46 2.02 3.29
N CYS A 99 2.42 2.43 2.45
CA CYS A 99 3.54 1.60 2.03
C CYS A 99 4.83 2.37 2.34
N TRP A 100 5.77 1.73 3.02
CA TRP A 100 7.08 2.31 3.31
C TRP A 100 8.15 1.23 3.46
N THR A 101 9.41 1.61 3.42
CA THR A 101 10.52 0.71 3.77
C THR A 101 11.34 1.38 4.87
N ASP A 102 11.79 0.60 5.84
CA ASP A 102 12.73 1.00 6.88
C ASP A 102 13.74 -0.13 7.14
N ASP A 103 14.44 -0.09 8.28
CA ASP A 103 15.45 -1.07 8.66
C ASP A 103 14.88 -2.49 8.81
N ASP A 104 13.58 -2.63 9.12
CA ASP A 104 12.88 -3.91 9.21
C ASP A 104 12.38 -4.41 7.83
N GLY A 105 12.60 -3.62 6.78
CA GLY A 105 12.27 -3.95 5.40
C GLY A 105 11.00 -3.27 4.90
N TYR A 106 10.34 -3.91 3.94
CA TYR A 106 9.13 -3.40 3.29
C TYR A 106 7.91 -3.60 4.18
N HIS A 107 7.12 -2.55 4.34
CA HIS A 107 5.89 -2.53 5.12
C HIS A 107 4.73 -2.08 4.25
N LEU A 108 3.67 -2.87 4.27
CA LEU A 108 2.38 -2.52 3.70
C LEU A 108 1.31 -2.59 4.79
N LYS A 109 0.67 -1.47 5.07
CA LYS A 109 -0.44 -1.39 6.02
C LYS A 109 -1.58 -2.23 5.46
N LYS A 110 -1.93 -3.35 6.09
CA LYS A 110 -3.04 -4.18 5.61
C LYS A 110 -4.33 -3.75 6.31
N PRO A 111 -5.46 -3.65 5.58
CA PRO A 111 -6.77 -3.64 6.25
C PRO A 111 -6.86 -4.90 7.06
N TYR A 112 -7.00 -4.80 8.38
CA TYR A 112 -6.91 -5.94 9.30
C TYR A 112 -7.58 -7.22 8.74
N LYS A 113 -6.77 -8.12 8.18
CA LYS A 113 -6.92 -9.57 8.38
C LYS A 113 -6.13 -9.93 9.63
N GLN A 114 -6.42 -9.27 10.76
CA GLN A 114 -6.48 -10.08 11.97
C GLN A 114 -7.70 -10.97 11.75
N GLY A 115 -7.50 -12.17 11.20
CA GLY A 115 -8.47 -13.23 11.43
C GLY A 115 -8.73 -13.17 12.93
N LYS A 116 -9.96 -12.82 13.33
CA LYS A 116 -10.31 -12.76 14.75
C LYS A 116 -9.83 -14.07 15.31
N PHE A 117 -8.92 -14.02 16.29
CA PHE A 117 -8.52 -15.20 17.02
C PHE A 117 -9.82 -15.86 17.48
N ASP A 118 -10.18 -16.99 16.87
CA ASP A 118 -11.35 -17.77 17.25
C ASP A 118 -10.82 -18.83 18.20
N PRO A 119 -10.87 -18.62 19.52
CA PRO A 119 -10.42 -19.62 20.48
C PRO A 119 -11.14 -20.96 20.28
N LYS A 120 -12.36 -20.95 19.72
CA LYS A 120 -13.11 -22.17 19.43
C LYS A 120 -12.58 -22.94 18.22
N ALA A 121 -11.77 -22.32 17.36
CA ALA A 121 -11.12 -23.02 16.26
C ALA A 121 -10.05 -24.01 16.77
N ILE A 122 -9.32 -23.64 17.83
CA ILE A 122 -8.34 -24.51 18.49
C ILE A 122 -9.04 -25.73 19.10
N ASP A 123 -10.16 -25.51 19.80
CA ASP A 123 -10.94 -26.60 20.40
C ASP A 123 -11.49 -27.57 19.35
N ARG A 124 -11.96 -27.04 18.20
CA ARG A 124 -12.43 -27.87 17.07
C ARG A 124 -11.31 -28.71 16.44
N ILE A 125 -10.09 -28.18 16.37
CA ILE A 125 -8.92 -28.90 15.85
C ILE A 125 -8.50 -30.01 16.83
N ARG A 126 -8.42 -29.69 18.13
CA ARG A 126 -8.07 -30.67 19.17
C ARG A 126 -9.07 -31.82 19.22
N LYS A 127 -10.37 -31.52 19.22
CA LYS A 127 -11.43 -32.54 19.25
C LYS A 127 -11.38 -33.48 18.04
N ARG A 128 -11.09 -32.93 16.85
CA ARG A 128 -10.98 -33.73 15.62
C ARG A 128 -9.79 -34.70 15.68
N HIS A 129 -8.65 -34.24 16.16
CA HIS A 129 -7.47 -35.09 16.38
C HIS A 129 -7.72 -36.18 17.43
N GLU A 130 -8.43 -35.88 18.52
CA GLU A 130 -8.80 -36.87 19.55
C GLU A 130 -9.81 -37.90 19.03
N GLU A 131 -10.68 -37.54 18.08
CA GLU A 131 -11.62 -38.44 17.42
C GLU A 131 -10.90 -39.33 16.38
N GLU A 132 -9.97 -38.76 15.61
CA GLU A 132 -9.15 -39.51 14.64
C GLU A 132 -8.25 -40.55 15.34
N GLN A 133 -7.67 -40.23 16.50
CA GLN A 133 -6.86 -41.17 17.29
C GLN A 133 -7.66 -42.28 17.99
N LYS A 134 -8.99 -42.18 18.05
CA LYS A 134 -9.85 -43.24 18.60
C LYS A 134 -10.31 -44.25 17.55
N HIS A 135 -10.07 -43.96 16.28
CA HIS A 135 -10.44 -44.79 15.14
C HIS A 135 -9.24 -45.49 14.49
N GLU A 136 -8.03 -45.33 15.04
CA GLU A 136 -6.86 -46.20 14.85
C GLU A 136 -6.75 -47.23 15.99
#